data_AF-A0A9P0DK77-F1
#
_entry.id   AF-A0A9P0DK77-F1
#
_cell.length_a   1.000
_cell.length_b   1.000
_cell.length_c   1.000
_cell.angle_alpha   90.00
_cell.angle_beta   90.00
_cell.angle_gamma   90.00
#
_symmetry.space_group_name_H-M   'P 1'
#
loop_
_entity.id
_entity.type
_entity.pdbx_description
1 polymer ?
#
loop_
_entity_poly.entity_id
_entity_poly.type
_entity_poly.pdbx_seq_one_letter_code
_entity_poly.pdbx_strand_id
1 'polypeptide(L)'
;MACREAEFHYSSACAEFLRQSRLGESQLFLSQFAARSVRLRLLAGVVRVCVHFSGKNYFKMGLGGKQEQEYTFTLPEPEKKKALEELREDDNSREQSLDQMREWIAKHPNIKRCRTDAPFLLRFLRTKKFSVPQSCEMLERYLTIRQLYPQWFSKLDPEDKDLADIIDSGYLVPLLERDNGRKVIFSCVSNFDAHRYTSAHMIRVHSLVTEALMDDEINQINGYTYINDEGGFTMSHISLWSLTDVRNILRCIQNTTPMRHKANHFLNIAPGALKLIEFAVSLLNEKLKSRIFMYKTVEELHQNVDKKALPKEYGGEVSYQEMLDQFKAFLKEKREAILALDDMYIEIDEKNCPLVSEMNEELGMGIEGSFKKLTVD
;
A
#
# COMPACT_ATOMS: atom_id res chain seq x y z
N MET A 1 18.96 46.17 19.81
CA MET A 1 18.31 46.66 21.05
C MET A 1 16.81 46.95 20.89
N ALA A 2 16.29 47.25 19.69
CA ALA A 2 14.85 47.45 19.46
C ALA A 2 14.00 46.16 19.25
N CYS A 3 14.57 44.96 19.40
CA CYS A 3 13.83 43.69 19.32
C CYS A 3 13.55 43.02 20.68
N ARG A 4 14.11 43.53 21.79
CA ARG A 4 13.85 42.98 23.14
C ARG A 4 12.79 43.73 23.94
N GLU A 5 12.40 44.93 23.51
CA GLU A 5 11.30 45.69 24.14
C GLU A 5 9.92 45.30 23.60
N ALA A 6 9.83 44.71 22.40
CA ALA A 6 8.57 44.25 21.82
C ALA A 6 8.06 42.93 22.44
N GLU A 7 8.95 42.05 22.88
CA GLU A 7 8.60 40.78 23.54
C GLU A 7 8.08 40.98 24.97
N PHE A 8 8.51 42.04 25.66
CA PHE A 8 8.09 42.31 27.04
C PHE A 8 6.68 42.94 27.12
N HIS A 9 6.30 43.76 26.14
CA HIS A 9 4.96 44.36 26.08
C HIS A 9 3.86 43.36 25.66
N TYR A 10 4.19 42.34 24.85
CA TYR A 10 3.23 41.30 24.44
C TYR A 10 2.91 40.29 25.56
N SER A 11 3.89 39.99 26.42
CA SER A 11 3.71 39.08 27.56
C SER A 11 2.81 39.69 28.65
N SER A 12 2.99 40.99 28.95
CA SER A 12 2.17 41.72 29.93
C SER A 12 0.70 41.84 29.50
N ALA A 13 0.45 42.16 28.23
CA ALA A 13 -0.92 42.33 27.71
C ALA A 13 -1.68 41.00 27.62
N CYS A 14 -1.01 39.90 27.25
CA CYS A 14 -1.61 38.56 27.26
C CYS A 14 -1.92 38.05 28.67
N ALA A 15 -1.06 38.35 29.65
CA ALA A 15 -1.29 37.96 31.04
C ALA A 15 -2.49 38.70 31.67
N GLU A 16 -2.71 39.96 31.29
CA GLU A 16 -3.83 40.76 31.75
C GLU A 16 -5.16 40.36 31.06
N PHE A 17 -5.09 40.01 29.78
CA PHE A 17 -6.21 39.46 29.00
C PHE A 17 -6.67 38.09 29.53
N LEU A 18 -5.75 37.21 29.94
CA LEU A 18 -6.06 35.92 30.56
C LEU A 18 -6.53 36.01 32.02
N ARG A 19 -6.27 37.13 32.69
CA ARG A 19 -6.80 37.41 34.04
C ARG A 19 -8.22 37.96 34.00
N GLN A 20 -8.54 38.82 33.03
CA GLN A 20 -9.85 39.45 32.91
C GLN A 20 -10.90 38.55 32.23
N SER A 21 -10.48 37.60 31.40
CA SER A 21 -11.38 36.60 30.77
C SER A 21 -11.90 35.51 31.73
N ARG A 22 -11.44 35.50 33.00
CA ARG A 22 -11.93 34.61 34.06
C ARG A 22 -13.08 35.19 34.90
N LEU A 23 -13.47 36.43 34.67
CA LEU A 23 -14.59 37.09 35.35
C LEU A 23 -15.62 37.45 34.28
N GLY A 24 -16.58 36.54 34.06
CA GLY A 24 -17.59 36.70 33.03
C GLY A 24 -18.46 37.92 33.27
N GLU A 25 -18.29 38.97 32.48
CA GLU A 25 -19.28 40.02 32.29
C GLU A 25 -19.40 40.36 30.79
N SER A 26 -20.63 40.31 30.33
CA SER A 26 -21.04 40.47 28.95
C SER A 26 -21.60 41.88 28.75
N GLN A 27 -21.41 42.40 27.53
CA GLN A 27 -22.07 43.60 26.98
C GLN A 27 -21.68 44.96 27.58
N LEU A 28 -20.53 45.55 27.19
CA LEU A 28 -20.36 47.02 27.08
C LEU A 28 -18.95 47.41 26.57
N PHE A 29 -18.58 47.09 25.32
CA PHE A 29 -17.35 47.64 24.72
C PHE A 29 -17.36 47.77 23.19
N LEU A 30 -18.56 47.80 22.58
CA LEU A 30 -18.73 47.87 21.12
C LEU A 30 -19.00 49.28 20.56
N SER A 31 -18.85 50.34 21.35
CA SER A 31 -19.24 51.71 20.94
C SER A 31 -18.12 52.77 20.94
N GLN A 32 -16.83 52.41 21.01
CA GLN A 32 -15.76 53.44 21.12
C GLN A 32 -14.55 53.33 20.19
N PHE A 33 -14.59 52.54 19.10
CA PHE A 33 -13.49 52.54 18.12
C PHE A 33 -13.92 52.75 16.66
N ALA A 34 -15.01 53.49 16.45
CA ALA A 34 -15.43 53.94 15.13
C ALA A 34 -15.04 55.41 14.89
N ALA A 35 -13.75 55.70 14.74
CA ALA A 35 -13.23 56.87 14.01
C ALA A 35 -11.70 56.94 14.06
N ARG A 36 -11.02 56.53 12.98
CA ARG A 36 -9.97 57.31 12.29
C ARG A 36 -9.20 56.46 11.28
N SER A 37 -9.01 57.06 10.11
CA SER A 37 -8.02 56.76 9.08
C SER A 37 -8.25 55.58 8.12
N VAL A 38 -8.96 55.95 7.05
CA VAL A 38 -8.93 55.37 5.71
C VAL A 38 -7.50 55.33 5.17
N ARG A 39 -6.73 54.28 5.47
CA ARG A 39 -5.53 53.92 4.69
C ARG A 39 -5.07 52.47 4.94
N LEU A 40 -5.98 51.50 4.84
CA LEU A 40 -5.62 50.08 4.78
C LEU A 40 -6.78 49.26 4.15
N ARG A 41 -7.12 49.56 2.88
CA ARG A 41 -8.06 48.76 2.07
C ARG A 41 -7.37 47.83 1.07
N LEU A 42 -6.13 47.42 1.34
CA LEU A 42 -5.41 46.43 0.54
C LEU A 42 -4.80 45.28 1.37
N LEU A 43 -5.08 45.19 2.67
CA LEU A 43 -4.57 44.13 3.55
C LEU A 43 -5.64 43.56 4.51
N ALA A 44 -6.93 43.71 4.18
CA ALA A 44 -8.06 43.15 4.94
C ALA A 44 -8.80 42.00 4.21
N GLY A 45 -8.21 41.48 3.12
CA GLY A 45 -8.71 40.29 2.40
C GLY A 45 -7.95 39.00 2.72
N VAL A 46 -6.85 39.06 3.48
CA VAL A 46 -5.94 37.91 3.68
C VAL A 46 -5.95 37.40 5.14
N VAL A 47 -6.59 38.10 6.08
CA VAL A 47 -6.64 37.70 7.51
C VAL A 47 -8.09 37.60 8.01
N ARG A 48 -8.95 36.93 7.23
CA ARG A 48 -10.34 36.59 7.64
C ARG A 48 -10.69 35.11 7.41
N VAL A 49 -9.69 34.25 7.19
CA VAL A 49 -9.85 32.79 7.04
C VAL A 49 -9.29 32.01 8.24
N CYS A 50 -8.58 32.66 9.15
CA CYS A 50 -8.21 32.07 10.44
C CYS A 50 -9.06 32.69 11.55
N VAL A 51 -9.59 31.85 12.44
CA VAL A 51 -10.44 32.20 13.61
C VAL A 51 -11.93 32.42 13.31
N HIS A 52 -12.57 31.44 12.65
CA HIS A 52 -13.99 31.17 12.91
C HIS A 52 -14.40 29.73 12.57
N PHE A 53 -13.83 28.74 13.25
CA PHE A 53 -14.48 27.43 13.45
C PHE A 53 -13.91 26.79 14.72
N SER A 54 -14.19 27.42 15.87
CA SER A 54 -14.16 26.71 17.15
C SER A 54 -15.57 26.17 17.38
N GLY A 55 -15.66 24.85 17.55
CA GLY A 55 -16.83 24.16 18.07
C GLY A 55 -17.95 23.89 17.07
N LYS A 56 -17.84 22.81 16.28
CA LYS A 56 -18.98 21.96 15.93
C LYS A 56 -18.56 20.49 15.88
N ASN A 57 -19.19 19.70 16.75
CA ASN A 57 -19.20 18.25 16.74
C ASN A 57 -19.46 17.72 15.33
N TYR A 58 -18.48 17.07 14.72
CA TYR A 58 -18.71 16.28 13.51
C TYR A 58 -19.09 14.86 13.91
N PHE A 59 -20.23 14.45 13.37
CA PHE A 59 -20.86 13.14 13.51
C PHE A 59 -19.87 12.00 13.28
N LYS A 60 -19.66 11.18 14.32
CA LYS A 60 -19.06 9.85 14.21
C LYS A 60 -20.10 8.91 13.60
N MET A 61 -19.92 8.56 12.33
CA MET A 61 -20.51 7.36 11.76
C MET A 61 -19.47 6.66 10.88
N GLY A 62 -18.60 5.91 11.56
CA GLY A 62 -17.83 4.79 11.00
C GLY A 62 -18.11 3.58 11.88
N LEU A 63 -18.36 2.43 11.29
CA LEU A 63 -18.65 1.18 12.01
C LEU A 63 -17.48 0.84 12.95
N GLY A 64 -17.77 0.75 14.25
CA GLY A 64 -16.83 0.33 15.29
C GLY A 64 -16.17 1.50 16.02
N GLY A 65 -16.76 1.89 17.15
CA GLY A 65 -16.17 2.84 18.10
C GLY A 65 -14.93 2.30 18.80
N LYS A 66 -13.81 2.15 18.09
CA LYS A 66 -12.48 2.20 18.69
C LYS A 66 -12.01 3.65 18.59
N GLN A 67 -11.58 4.22 19.71
CA GLN A 67 -10.81 5.47 19.70
C GLN A 67 -9.70 5.32 18.64
N GLU A 68 -9.50 6.34 17.79
CA GLU A 68 -8.30 6.43 16.95
C GLU A 68 -7.12 6.22 17.88
N GLN A 69 -6.50 5.04 17.83
CA GLN A 69 -5.28 4.80 18.57
C GLN A 69 -4.24 5.69 17.94
N GLU A 70 -3.74 6.63 18.75
CA GLU A 70 -2.60 7.45 18.39
C GLU A 70 -1.45 6.51 18.03
N TYR A 71 -1.08 6.52 16.75
CA TYR A 71 -0.05 5.63 16.25
C TYR A 71 1.29 6.06 16.85
N THR A 72 2.01 5.10 17.43
CA THR A 72 3.36 5.32 17.95
C THR A 72 4.33 4.48 17.14
N PHE A 73 5.39 5.10 16.63
CA PHE A 73 6.46 4.39 15.94
C PHE A 73 7.34 3.69 16.99
N THR A 74 7.24 2.36 17.08
CA THR A 74 7.95 1.56 18.09
C THR A 74 9.16 0.81 17.54
N LEU A 75 9.51 0.99 16.26
CA LEU A 75 10.63 0.26 15.65
C LEU A 75 11.98 0.82 16.12
N PRO A 76 13.05 -0.02 16.11
CA PRO A 76 14.38 0.40 16.53
C PRO A 76 14.99 1.53 15.68
N GLU A 77 16.06 2.14 16.19
CA GLU A 77 16.75 3.27 15.55
C GLU A 77 17.23 3.01 14.10
N PRO A 78 17.75 1.82 13.72
CA PRO A 78 18.08 1.53 12.33
C PRO A 78 16.90 1.70 11.36
N GLU A 79 15.71 1.21 11.74
CA GLU A 79 14.48 1.36 10.98
C GLU A 79 14.01 2.81 10.94
N LYS A 80 14.08 3.53 12.07
CA LYS A 80 13.73 4.96 12.15
C LYS A 80 14.60 5.80 11.21
N LYS A 81 15.92 5.59 11.26
CA LYS A 81 16.88 6.27 10.38
C LYS A 81 16.60 5.98 8.91
N LYS A 82 16.36 4.72 8.55
CA LYS A 82 16.08 4.33 7.17
C LYS A 82 14.74 4.89 6.67
N ALA A 83 13.71 4.92 7.51
CA ALA A 83 12.44 5.53 7.19
C ALA A 83 12.59 7.03 6.89
N LEU A 84 13.38 7.75 7.69
CA LEU A 84 13.72 9.14 7.43
C LEU A 84 14.48 9.32 6.10
N GLU A 85 15.57 8.58 5.89
CA GLU A 85 16.48 8.74 4.76
C GLU A 85 15.86 8.29 3.42
N GLU A 86 15.18 7.14 3.40
CA GLU A 86 14.64 6.57 2.16
C GLU A 86 13.20 7.01 1.85
N LEU A 87 12.41 7.31 2.90
CA LEU A 87 10.96 7.52 2.79
C LEU A 87 10.51 8.92 3.20
N ARG A 88 11.37 9.73 3.82
CA ARG A 88 11.02 11.06 4.36
C ARG A 88 10.00 10.98 5.50
N GLU A 89 10.05 9.88 6.25
CA GLU A 89 9.20 9.66 7.42
C GLU A 89 9.86 10.24 8.67
N ASP A 90 9.16 11.14 9.35
CA ASP A 90 9.44 11.56 10.71
C ASP A 90 8.13 11.64 11.50
N ASP A 91 8.22 11.93 12.80
CA ASP A 91 7.05 11.91 13.67
C ASP A 91 6.01 12.98 13.27
N ASN A 92 6.45 14.16 12.82
CA ASN A 92 5.55 15.23 12.37
C ASN A 92 4.92 14.90 11.00
N SER A 93 5.74 14.44 10.04
CA SER A 93 5.26 14.13 8.70
C SER A 93 4.28 12.96 8.72
N ARG A 94 4.44 12.03 9.67
CA ARG A 94 3.53 10.92 9.87
C ARG A 94 2.15 11.35 10.33
N GLU A 95 2.06 12.12 11.42
CA GLU A 95 0.79 12.61 11.94
C GLU A 95 0.05 13.42 10.86
N GLN A 96 0.74 14.40 10.27
CA GLN A 96 0.15 15.28 9.25
C GLN A 96 -0.31 14.51 8.00
N SER A 97 0.45 13.52 7.54
CA SER A 97 0.11 12.77 6.32
C SER A 97 -1.06 11.82 6.56
N LEU A 98 -1.13 11.19 7.72
CA LEU A 98 -2.27 10.35 8.11
C LEU A 98 -3.56 11.16 8.14
N ASP A 99 -3.53 12.35 8.75
CA ASP A 99 -4.71 13.22 8.82
C ASP A 99 -5.14 13.72 7.44
N GLN A 100 -4.18 14.12 6.60
CA GLN A 100 -4.49 14.52 5.22
C GLN A 100 -5.11 13.37 4.40
N MET A 101 -4.59 12.15 4.54
CA MET A 101 -5.19 10.98 3.86
C MET A 101 -6.60 10.68 4.38
N ARG A 102 -6.83 10.73 5.71
CA ARG A 102 -8.16 10.54 6.30
C ARG A 102 -9.15 11.60 5.82
N GLU A 103 -8.73 12.86 5.81
CA GLU A 103 -9.54 13.98 5.30
C GLU A 103 -9.86 13.80 3.82
N TRP A 104 -8.88 13.40 3.02
CA TRP A 104 -9.07 13.11 1.60
C TRP A 104 -10.06 11.96 1.39
N ILE A 105 -9.93 10.85 2.12
CA ILE A 105 -10.87 9.71 2.08
C ILE A 105 -12.29 10.17 2.42
N ALA A 106 -12.45 10.96 3.48
CA ALA A 106 -13.76 11.43 3.93
C ALA A 106 -14.45 12.39 2.93
N LYS A 107 -13.66 13.12 2.14
CA LYS A 107 -14.15 14.05 1.11
C LYS A 107 -14.27 13.41 -0.27
N HIS A 108 -13.75 12.20 -0.47
CA HIS A 108 -13.73 11.56 -1.77
C HIS A 108 -15.17 11.21 -2.21
N PRO A 109 -15.61 11.61 -3.42
CA PRO A 109 -17.00 11.43 -3.84
C PRO A 109 -17.40 9.96 -3.96
N ASN A 110 -16.45 9.11 -4.33
CA ASN A 110 -16.70 7.71 -4.67
C ASN A 110 -16.38 6.73 -3.54
N ILE A 111 -15.52 7.08 -2.57
CA ILE A 111 -15.16 6.13 -1.51
C ILE A 111 -16.30 6.12 -0.48
N LYS A 112 -16.98 4.98 -0.33
CA LYS A 112 -18.10 4.86 0.64
C LYS A 112 -17.67 4.17 1.93
N ARG A 113 -16.74 3.21 1.83
CA ARG A 113 -16.16 2.50 2.98
C ARG A 113 -14.68 2.27 2.73
N CYS A 114 -13.83 2.65 3.67
CA CYS A 114 -12.39 2.43 3.59
C CYS A 114 -11.82 2.26 4.99
N ARG A 115 -10.82 1.37 5.13
CA ARG A 115 -10.03 1.22 6.34
C ARG A 115 -9.17 2.48 6.52
N THR A 116 -9.12 3.06 7.73
CA THR A 116 -8.44 4.34 8.00
C THR A 116 -7.50 4.34 9.21
N ASP A 117 -7.26 3.17 9.82
CA ASP A 117 -6.24 3.04 10.85
C ASP A 117 -4.84 3.25 10.28
N ALA A 118 -3.93 3.71 11.14
CA ALA A 118 -2.58 4.07 10.74
C ALA A 118 -1.79 2.92 10.11
N PRO A 119 -1.80 1.67 10.63
CA PRO A 119 -1.10 0.55 9.99
C PRO A 119 -1.46 0.37 8.51
N PHE A 120 -2.74 0.51 8.16
CA PHE A 120 -3.20 0.41 6.77
C PHE A 120 -2.78 1.61 5.92
N LEU A 121 -3.01 2.84 6.38
CA LEU A 121 -2.67 4.04 5.59
C LEU A 121 -1.16 4.20 5.41
N LEU A 122 -0.36 3.79 6.39
CA LEU A 122 1.10 3.82 6.31
C LEU A 122 1.66 2.93 5.19
N ARG A 123 0.95 1.86 4.79
CA ARG A 123 1.32 1.03 3.62
C ARG A 123 1.55 1.90 2.38
N PHE A 124 0.60 2.80 2.12
CA PHE A 124 0.59 3.68 0.96
C PHE A 124 1.60 4.82 1.11
N LEU A 125 1.59 5.49 2.26
CA LEU A 125 2.52 6.59 2.57
C LEU A 125 3.98 6.14 2.44
N ARG A 126 4.37 5.04 3.08
CA ARG A 126 5.74 4.51 3.01
C ARG A 126 6.12 4.06 1.61
N THR A 127 5.19 3.44 0.87
CA THR A 127 5.44 3.03 -0.53
C THR A 127 5.69 4.25 -1.44
N LYS A 128 4.97 5.34 -1.23
CA LYS A 128 5.09 6.58 -2.00
C LYS A 128 5.97 7.65 -1.34
N LYS A 129 6.83 7.24 -0.39
CA LYS A 129 7.82 8.11 0.27
C LYS A 129 7.19 9.40 0.85
N PHE A 130 6.07 9.22 1.55
CA PHE A 130 5.29 10.26 2.21
C PHE A 130 4.76 11.36 1.27
N SER A 131 4.66 11.07 -0.03
CA SER A 131 3.90 11.89 -0.97
C SER A 131 2.41 11.62 -0.80
N VAL A 132 1.70 12.48 -0.05
CA VAL A 132 0.27 12.32 0.21
C VAL A 132 -0.55 12.19 -1.09
N PRO A 133 -0.39 13.06 -2.11
CA PRO A 133 -1.18 12.95 -3.35
C PRO A 133 -1.00 11.59 -4.04
N GLN A 134 0.24 11.11 -4.17
CA GLN A 134 0.53 9.81 -4.79
C GLN A 134 0.06 8.63 -3.95
N SER A 135 -0.01 8.80 -2.63
CA SER A 135 -0.51 7.78 -1.69
C SER A 135 -2.02 7.63 -1.82
N CYS A 136 -2.75 8.76 -1.89
CA CYS A 136 -4.19 8.78 -2.15
C CYS A 136 -4.53 8.15 -3.51
N GLU A 137 -3.79 8.53 -4.55
CA GLU A 137 -3.95 7.95 -5.90
C GLU A 137 -3.71 6.43 -5.92
N MET A 138 -2.72 5.95 -5.18
CA MET A 138 -2.47 4.51 -5.04
C MET A 138 -3.59 3.80 -4.25
N LEU A 139 -4.11 4.43 -3.19
CA LEU A 139 -5.23 3.90 -2.42
C LEU A 139 -6.49 3.79 -3.27
N GLU A 140 -6.80 4.80 -4.09
CA GLU A 140 -7.95 4.75 -5.01
C GLU A 140 -7.83 3.60 -6.01
N ARG A 141 -6.64 3.42 -6.62
CA ARG A 141 -6.36 2.27 -7.51
C ARG A 141 -6.49 0.95 -6.78
N TYR A 142 -6.00 0.87 -5.55
CA TYR A 142 -6.09 -0.34 -4.72
C TYR A 142 -7.54 -0.72 -4.43
N LEU A 143 -8.39 0.24 -4.03
CA LEU A 143 -9.82 -0.01 -3.82
C LEU A 143 -10.51 -0.42 -5.13
N THR A 144 -10.19 0.25 -6.23
CA THR A 144 -10.79 0.00 -7.54
C THR A 144 -10.43 -1.40 -8.06
N ILE A 145 -9.16 -1.79 -8.06
CA ILE A 145 -8.73 -3.09 -8.61
C ILE A 145 -9.32 -4.26 -7.82
N ARG A 146 -9.46 -4.12 -6.49
CA ARG A 146 -10.05 -5.17 -5.64
C ARG A 146 -11.49 -5.48 -6.06
N GLN A 147 -12.23 -4.48 -6.51
CA GLN A 147 -13.61 -4.64 -6.98
C GLN A 147 -13.71 -5.01 -8.47
N LEU A 148 -12.78 -4.56 -9.32
CA LEU A 148 -12.76 -4.94 -10.74
C LEU A 148 -12.30 -6.38 -10.95
N TYR A 149 -11.44 -6.89 -10.06
CA TYR A 149 -10.88 -8.25 -10.13
C TYR A 149 -11.19 -9.05 -8.85
N PRO A 150 -12.47 -9.28 -8.51
CA PRO A 150 -12.86 -10.01 -7.29
C PRO A 150 -12.35 -11.46 -7.31
N GLN A 151 -12.16 -12.04 -8.50
CA GLN A 151 -11.54 -13.35 -8.67
C GLN A 151 -10.10 -13.40 -8.13
N TRP A 152 -9.40 -12.27 -8.04
CA TRP A 152 -8.04 -12.18 -7.52
C TRP A 152 -7.99 -11.73 -6.06
N PHE A 153 -8.88 -10.82 -5.66
CA PHE A 153 -8.74 -10.09 -4.40
C PHE A 153 -9.86 -10.30 -3.36
N SER A 154 -11.00 -10.86 -3.75
CA SER A 154 -12.11 -11.10 -2.83
C SER A 154 -12.10 -12.51 -2.24
N LYS A 155 -12.57 -12.63 -1.00
CA LYS A 155 -12.65 -13.87 -0.21
C LYS A 155 -11.30 -14.57 -0.14
N LEU A 156 -10.27 -13.81 0.22
CA LEU A 156 -8.92 -14.33 0.47
C LEU A 156 -8.92 -15.05 1.82
N ASP A 157 -9.42 -16.29 1.83
CA ASP A 157 -9.52 -17.11 3.03
C ASP A 157 -8.42 -18.19 3.01
N PRO A 158 -7.49 -18.23 3.98
CA PRO A 158 -6.52 -19.31 4.10
C PRO A 158 -7.14 -20.69 4.39
N GLU A 159 -8.43 -20.75 4.76
CA GLU A 159 -9.19 -21.99 4.93
C GLU A 159 -10.00 -22.37 3.67
N ASP A 160 -9.98 -21.56 2.61
CA ASP A 160 -10.49 -21.97 1.31
C ASP A 160 -9.71 -23.21 0.83
N LYS A 161 -10.44 -24.24 0.39
CA LYS A 161 -9.85 -25.55 0.11
C LYS A 161 -8.75 -25.48 -0.96
N ASP A 162 -8.95 -24.70 -2.00
CA ASP A 162 -8.00 -24.62 -3.12
C ASP A 162 -6.79 -23.77 -2.74
N LEU A 163 -7.00 -22.64 -2.04
CA LEU A 163 -5.88 -21.83 -1.54
C LEU A 163 -5.05 -22.57 -0.49
N ALA A 164 -5.71 -23.27 0.44
CA ALA A 164 -5.06 -24.07 1.47
C ALA A 164 -4.23 -25.21 0.86
N ASP A 165 -4.75 -25.92 -0.14
CA ASP A 165 -4.04 -27.00 -0.82
C ASP A 165 -2.79 -26.50 -1.57
N ILE A 166 -2.87 -25.33 -2.22
CA ILE A 166 -1.71 -24.69 -2.88
C ILE A 166 -0.68 -24.20 -1.85
N ILE A 167 -1.11 -23.69 -0.70
CA ILE A 167 -0.18 -23.31 0.37
C ILE A 167 0.48 -24.57 0.97
N ASP A 168 -0.32 -25.61 1.22
CA ASP A 168 0.13 -26.88 1.80
C ASP A 168 1.09 -27.65 0.92
N SER A 169 1.01 -27.48 -0.41
CA SER A 169 2.02 -28.01 -1.33
C SER A 169 3.37 -27.29 -1.22
N GLY A 170 3.42 -26.14 -0.54
CA GLY A 170 4.62 -25.32 -0.41
C GLY A 170 4.93 -24.53 -1.68
N TYR A 171 3.91 -24.10 -2.44
CA TYR A 171 4.11 -23.26 -3.63
C TYR A 171 4.67 -21.87 -3.30
N LEU A 172 4.15 -21.19 -2.28
CA LEU A 172 4.50 -19.80 -1.95
C LEU A 172 4.60 -19.61 -0.44
N VAL A 173 5.80 -19.37 0.07
CA VAL A 173 6.10 -19.29 1.51
C VAL A 173 6.96 -18.07 1.82
N PRO A 174 6.50 -17.15 2.67
CA PRO A 174 7.35 -16.12 3.26
C PRO A 174 8.36 -16.76 4.23
N LEU A 175 9.64 -16.62 3.95
CA LEU A 175 10.69 -17.24 4.77
C LEU A 175 10.85 -16.52 6.11
N LEU A 176 11.34 -17.22 7.13
CA LEU A 176 11.45 -16.68 8.49
C LEU A 176 12.45 -15.52 8.56
N GLU A 177 13.63 -15.75 8.00
CA GLU A 177 14.73 -14.81 8.01
C GLU A 177 14.60 -13.75 6.91
N ARG A 178 15.24 -12.60 7.15
CA ARG A 178 15.20 -11.43 6.27
C ARG A 178 16.49 -11.32 5.46
N ASP A 179 16.36 -10.98 4.17
CA ASP A 179 17.50 -10.63 3.32
C ASP A 179 17.76 -9.11 3.43
N ASN A 180 18.85 -8.69 4.06
CA ASN A 180 19.16 -7.26 4.24
C ASN A 180 18.00 -6.47 4.88
N GLY A 181 17.32 -7.07 5.87
CA GLY A 181 16.14 -6.54 6.54
C GLY A 181 14.83 -6.68 5.76
N ARG A 182 14.87 -7.13 4.50
CA ARG A 182 13.70 -7.31 3.62
C ARG A 182 13.04 -8.64 3.91
N LYS A 183 11.70 -8.69 3.87
CA LYS A 183 10.99 -9.97 3.95
C LYS A 183 11.22 -10.75 2.67
N VAL A 184 11.62 -12.00 2.80
CA VAL A 184 11.79 -12.90 1.66
C VAL A 184 10.49 -13.62 1.38
N ILE A 185 10.00 -13.53 0.14
CA ILE A 185 8.88 -14.33 -0.36
C ILE A 185 9.48 -15.36 -1.32
N PHE A 186 9.38 -16.62 -0.95
CA PHE A 186 9.93 -17.74 -1.71
C PHE A 186 8.83 -18.48 -2.45
N SER A 187 9.03 -18.76 -3.72
CA SER A 187 8.13 -19.60 -4.51
C SER A 187 8.86 -20.78 -5.12
N CYS A 188 8.18 -21.93 -5.21
CA CYS A 188 8.67 -23.13 -5.87
C CYS A 188 7.62 -23.62 -6.86
N VAL A 189 7.86 -23.41 -8.16
CA VAL A 189 6.80 -23.63 -9.16
C VAL A 189 6.43 -25.09 -9.33
N SER A 190 7.35 -26.02 -9.08
CA SER A 190 7.06 -27.46 -9.12
C SER A 190 6.00 -27.90 -8.11
N ASN A 191 5.77 -27.11 -7.07
CA ASN A 191 4.72 -27.35 -6.08
C ASN A 191 3.35 -26.79 -6.50
N PHE A 192 3.24 -26.14 -7.66
CA PHE A 192 1.96 -25.69 -8.21
C PHE A 192 1.43 -26.67 -9.25
N ASP A 193 0.30 -27.31 -8.98
CA ASP A 193 -0.32 -28.21 -9.96
C ASP A 193 -1.09 -27.41 -11.04
N ALA A 194 -0.42 -27.15 -12.16
CA ALA A 194 -0.99 -26.45 -13.31
C ALA A 194 -2.08 -27.23 -14.09
N HIS A 195 -2.34 -28.50 -13.75
CA HIS A 195 -3.47 -29.25 -14.31
C HIS A 195 -4.72 -29.14 -13.45
N ARG A 196 -4.55 -28.87 -12.15
CA ARG A 196 -5.64 -28.69 -11.18
C ARG A 196 -6.03 -27.23 -11.02
N TYR A 197 -5.06 -26.33 -11.04
CA TYR A 197 -5.26 -24.92 -10.71
C TYR A 197 -5.05 -23.98 -11.90
N THR A 198 -5.63 -22.79 -11.78
CA THR A 198 -5.60 -21.75 -12.81
C THR A 198 -4.67 -20.61 -12.43
N SER A 199 -4.35 -19.72 -13.37
CA SER A 199 -3.64 -18.47 -13.08
C SER A 199 -4.37 -17.61 -12.04
N ALA A 200 -5.70 -17.62 -12.03
CA ALA A 200 -6.48 -16.93 -11.00
C ALA A 200 -6.21 -17.49 -9.60
N HIS A 201 -6.14 -18.82 -9.42
CA HIS A 201 -5.76 -19.42 -8.14
C HIS A 201 -4.34 -19.02 -7.72
N MET A 202 -3.40 -19.02 -8.66
CA MET A 202 -2.03 -18.56 -8.42
C MET A 202 -2.01 -17.10 -7.92
N ILE A 203 -2.71 -16.20 -8.60
CA ILE A 203 -2.81 -14.78 -8.21
C ILE A 203 -3.50 -14.62 -6.85
N ARG A 204 -4.55 -15.40 -6.55
CA ARG A 204 -5.24 -15.39 -5.25
C ARG A 204 -4.30 -15.76 -4.11
N VAL A 205 -3.47 -16.79 -4.27
CA VAL A 205 -2.49 -17.18 -3.24
C VAL A 205 -1.46 -16.06 -3.03
N HIS A 206 -0.92 -15.47 -4.10
CA HIS A 206 -0.04 -14.29 -3.99
C HIS A 206 -0.74 -13.11 -3.29
N SER A 207 -2.01 -12.87 -3.60
CA SER A 207 -2.79 -11.79 -2.98
C SER A 207 -3.03 -12.04 -1.49
N LEU A 208 -3.39 -13.27 -1.10
CA LEU A 208 -3.54 -13.69 0.30
C LEU A 208 -2.23 -13.49 1.08
N VAL A 209 -1.11 -13.98 0.55
CA VAL A 209 0.20 -13.87 1.20
C VAL A 209 0.64 -12.41 1.34
N THR A 210 0.48 -11.61 0.29
CA THR A 210 0.88 -10.20 0.33
C THR A 210 0.00 -9.38 1.29
N GLU A 211 -1.31 -9.57 1.30
CA GLU A 211 -2.21 -8.90 2.25
C GLU A 211 -1.89 -9.25 3.71
N ALA A 212 -1.51 -10.51 3.99
CA ALA A 212 -1.09 -10.93 5.32
C ALA A 212 0.18 -10.21 5.81
N LEU A 213 1.09 -9.88 4.91
CA LEU A 213 2.41 -9.31 5.22
C LEU A 213 2.45 -7.78 5.21
N MET A 214 1.48 -7.12 4.57
CA MET A 214 1.55 -5.67 4.30
C MET A 214 1.40 -4.78 5.54
N ASP A 215 0.79 -5.26 6.62
CA ASP A 215 0.72 -4.50 7.89
C ASP A 215 2.02 -4.50 8.70
N ASP A 216 3.00 -5.34 8.36
CA ASP A 216 4.30 -5.36 9.04
C ASP A 216 5.13 -4.14 8.63
N GLU A 217 5.42 -3.29 9.61
CA GLU A 217 6.10 -2.02 9.41
C GLU A 217 7.56 -2.17 8.96
N ILE A 218 8.25 -3.22 9.42
CA ILE A 218 9.61 -3.51 8.98
C ILE A 218 9.58 -3.85 7.48
N ASN A 219 8.56 -4.57 7.01
CA ASN A 219 8.35 -4.83 5.59
C ASN A 219 8.06 -3.56 4.80
N GLN A 220 7.22 -2.66 5.33
CA GLN A 220 6.91 -1.38 4.70
C GLN A 220 8.18 -0.51 4.54
N ILE A 221 9.10 -0.54 5.50
CA ILE A 221 10.35 0.26 5.48
C ILE A 221 11.47 -0.40 4.69
N ASN A 222 11.64 -1.71 4.81
CA ASN A 222 12.75 -2.43 4.17
C ASN A 222 12.41 -2.93 2.77
N GLY A 223 11.14 -3.25 2.52
CA GLY A 223 10.67 -3.86 1.29
C GLY A 223 10.82 -5.38 1.28
N TYR A 224 10.72 -5.94 0.07
CA TYR A 224 10.64 -7.38 -0.17
C TYR A 224 11.73 -7.86 -1.13
N THR A 225 12.23 -9.05 -0.87
CA THR A 225 13.06 -9.83 -1.79
C THR A 225 12.24 -11.04 -2.23
N TYR A 226 12.17 -11.30 -3.54
CA TYR A 226 11.49 -12.44 -4.11
C TYR A 226 12.53 -13.46 -4.56
N ILE A 227 12.28 -14.73 -4.28
CA ILE A 227 13.11 -15.85 -4.74
C ILE A 227 12.19 -16.88 -5.34
N ASN A 228 12.36 -17.18 -6.62
CA ASN A 228 11.50 -18.09 -7.36
C ASN A 228 12.35 -19.22 -7.90
N ASP A 229 12.12 -20.42 -7.37
CA ASP A 229 12.62 -21.65 -7.97
C ASP A 229 11.69 -22.06 -9.11
N GLU A 230 12.15 -21.82 -10.33
CA GLU A 230 11.46 -22.16 -11.57
C GLU A 230 11.78 -23.60 -12.02
N GLY A 231 12.45 -24.38 -11.17
CA GLY A 231 12.67 -25.80 -11.37
C GLY A 231 11.33 -26.52 -11.47
N GLY A 232 11.11 -27.21 -12.60
CA GLY A 232 9.83 -27.88 -12.89
C GLY A 232 8.81 -26.99 -13.64
N PHE A 233 9.19 -25.78 -14.06
CA PHE A 233 8.33 -24.97 -14.93
C PHE A 233 8.11 -25.64 -16.28
N THR A 234 6.84 -25.86 -16.65
CA THR A 234 6.44 -26.61 -17.86
C THR A 234 5.52 -25.78 -18.78
N MET A 235 5.19 -26.34 -19.95
CA MET A 235 4.19 -25.74 -20.85
C MET A 235 2.79 -25.66 -20.25
N SER A 236 2.41 -26.55 -19.30
CA SER A 236 1.11 -26.43 -18.64
C SER A 236 1.04 -25.16 -17.81
N HIS A 237 2.12 -24.80 -17.10
CA HIS A 237 2.24 -23.52 -16.40
C HIS A 237 2.12 -22.33 -17.36
N ILE A 238 2.81 -22.35 -18.51
CA ILE A 238 2.72 -21.29 -19.52
C ILE A 238 1.27 -21.12 -19.99
N SER A 239 0.58 -22.23 -20.26
CA SER A 239 -0.78 -22.22 -20.82
C SER A 239 -1.84 -21.64 -19.89
N LEU A 240 -1.55 -21.48 -18.59
CA LEU A 240 -2.45 -20.83 -17.64
C LEU A 240 -2.58 -19.31 -17.86
N TRP A 241 -1.60 -18.71 -18.53
CA TRP A 241 -1.46 -17.26 -18.63
C TRP A 241 -1.77 -16.78 -20.04
N SER A 242 -2.78 -15.92 -20.17
CA SER A 242 -2.90 -15.10 -21.37
C SER A 242 -1.92 -13.91 -21.30
N LEU A 243 -1.58 -13.33 -22.46
CA LEU A 243 -0.77 -12.10 -22.48
C LEU A 243 -1.47 -10.94 -21.76
N THR A 244 -2.81 -10.94 -21.73
CA THR A 244 -3.61 -9.97 -21.00
C THR A 244 -3.47 -10.17 -19.49
N ASP A 245 -3.50 -11.40 -18.99
CA ASP A 245 -3.28 -11.70 -17.58
C ASP A 245 -1.90 -11.22 -17.12
N VAL A 246 -0.85 -11.50 -17.91
CA VAL A 246 0.51 -11.05 -17.62
C VAL A 246 0.59 -9.52 -17.56
N ARG A 247 0.00 -8.82 -18.53
CA ARG A 247 -0.02 -7.34 -18.48
C ARG A 247 -0.75 -6.81 -17.25
N ASN A 248 -1.89 -7.41 -16.91
CA ASN A 248 -2.74 -6.94 -15.82
C ASN A 248 -2.07 -7.15 -14.46
N ILE A 249 -1.48 -8.32 -14.22
CA ILE A 249 -0.79 -8.59 -12.96
C ILE A 249 0.47 -7.71 -12.81
N LEU A 250 1.25 -7.51 -13.86
CA LEU A 250 2.43 -6.65 -13.82
C LEU A 250 2.09 -5.18 -13.56
N ARG A 251 0.91 -4.72 -14.00
CA ARG A 251 0.42 -3.38 -13.65
C ARG A 251 -0.02 -3.28 -12.20
N CYS A 252 -0.70 -4.30 -11.67
CA CYS A 252 -1.03 -4.37 -10.25
C CYS A 252 0.24 -4.26 -9.39
N ILE A 253 1.26 -5.05 -9.73
CA ILE A 253 2.58 -5.07 -9.06
C ILE A 253 3.27 -3.69 -9.10
N GLN A 254 3.15 -2.97 -10.21
CA GLN A 254 3.86 -1.70 -10.43
C GLN A 254 3.20 -0.50 -9.73
N ASN A 255 1.87 -0.39 -9.84
CA ASN A 255 1.18 0.87 -9.59
C ASN A 255 0.11 0.78 -8.49
N THR A 256 -0.31 -0.43 -8.11
CA THR A 256 -1.51 -0.62 -7.29
C THR A 256 -1.23 -1.24 -5.93
N THR A 257 -0.41 -2.31 -5.88
CA THR A 257 -0.08 -2.97 -4.62
C THR A 257 0.91 -2.12 -3.81
N PRO A 258 0.63 -1.73 -2.55
CA PRO A 258 1.50 -0.88 -1.74
C PRO A 258 2.69 -1.67 -1.17
N MET A 259 3.56 -2.16 -2.07
CA MET A 259 4.75 -2.94 -1.75
C MET A 259 6.00 -2.33 -2.38
N ARG A 260 7.12 -2.43 -1.65
CA ARG A 260 8.43 -2.00 -2.11
C ARG A 260 9.24 -3.21 -2.57
N HIS A 261 9.10 -3.57 -3.83
CA HIS A 261 9.88 -4.64 -4.47
C HIS A 261 11.36 -4.24 -4.52
N LYS A 262 12.29 -4.94 -3.88
CA LYS A 262 13.72 -4.52 -3.83
C LYS A 262 14.64 -5.43 -4.64
N ALA A 263 14.34 -6.71 -4.74
CA ALA A 263 15.07 -7.67 -5.57
C ALA A 263 14.15 -8.85 -5.94
N ASN A 264 14.34 -9.43 -7.12
CA ASN A 264 13.62 -10.58 -7.60
C ASN A 264 14.60 -11.57 -8.25
N HIS A 265 14.84 -12.69 -7.59
CA HIS A 265 15.81 -13.71 -7.95
C HIS A 265 15.09 -14.92 -8.54
N PHE A 266 15.51 -15.35 -9.73
CA PHE A 266 14.99 -16.54 -10.39
C PHE A 266 16.08 -17.62 -10.43
N LEU A 267 15.74 -18.84 -10.04
CA LEU A 267 16.60 -20.02 -10.02
C LEU A 267 16.07 -21.07 -10.99
N ASN A 268 16.96 -21.92 -11.50
CA ASN A 268 16.58 -23.14 -12.24
C ASN A 268 15.62 -22.90 -13.43
N ILE A 269 15.73 -21.75 -14.10
CA ILE A 269 14.84 -21.38 -15.22
C ILE A 269 15.02 -22.36 -16.38
N ALA A 270 13.96 -23.10 -16.70
CA ALA A 270 13.92 -23.94 -17.88
C ALA A 270 13.93 -23.08 -19.17
N PRO A 271 14.54 -23.53 -20.29
CA PRO A 271 14.58 -22.77 -21.53
C PRO A 271 13.20 -22.32 -22.06
N GLY A 272 12.15 -23.13 -21.83
CA GLY A 272 10.77 -22.78 -22.20
C GLY A 272 10.19 -21.62 -21.37
N ALA A 273 10.54 -21.53 -20.09
CA ALA A 273 10.12 -20.47 -19.18
C ALA A 273 10.79 -19.13 -19.52
N LEU A 274 12.05 -19.18 -19.97
CA LEU A 274 12.87 -18.00 -20.22
C LEU A 274 12.19 -16.99 -21.16
N LYS A 275 11.55 -17.44 -22.23
CA LYS A 275 10.86 -16.56 -23.18
C LYS A 275 9.65 -15.84 -22.57
N LEU A 276 8.89 -16.53 -21.73
CA LEU A 276 7.76 -15.92 -21.02
C LEU A 276 8.27 -14.88 -20.00
N ILE A 277 9.34 -15.21 -19.28
CA ILE A 277 9.98 -14.29 -18.31
C ILE A 277 10.54 -13.07 -19.04
N GLU A 278 11.26 -13.24 -20.16
CA GLU A 278 11.75 -12.14 -20.99
C GLU A 278 10.61 -11.22 -21.47
N PHE A 279 9.49 -11.80 -21.90
CA PHE A 279 8.30 -11.04 -22.27
C PHE A 279 7.75 -10.25 -21.06
N ALA A 280 7.58 -10.89 -19.91
CA ALA A 280 7.12 -10.23 -18.69
C ALA A 280 8.08 -9.09 -18.26
N VAL A 281 9.39 -9.32 -18.30
CA VAL A 281 10.44 -8.33 -18.01
C VAL A 281 10.32 -7.12 -18.94
N SER A 282 10.02 -7.34 -20.23
CA SER A 282 9.88 -6.25 -21.21
C SER A 282 8.77 -5.26 -20.87
N LEU A 283 7.73 -5.71 -20.15
CA LEU A 283 6.56 -4.91 -19.72
C LEU A 283 6.79 -4.15 -18.41
N LEU A 284 7.93 -4.37 -17.74
CA LEU A 284 8.28 -3.69 -16.50
C LEU A 284 8.91 -2.32 -16.76
N ASN A 285 8.76 -1.40 -15.81
CA ASN A 285 9.54 -0.17 -15.76
C ASN A 285 11.02 -0.46 -15.43
N GLU A 286 11.92 0.46 -15.77
CA GLU A 286 13.37 0.32 -15.61
C GLU A 286 13.79 0.05 -14.14
N LYS A 287 13.03 0.60 -13.18
CA LYS A 287 13.27 0.38 -11.75
C LYS A 287 13.01 -1.06 -11.32
N LEU A 288 12.05 -1.76 -11.92
CA LEU A 288 11.79 -3.17 -11.63
C LEU A 288 12.68 -4.09 -12.48
N LYS A 289 12.94 -3.75 -13.75
CA LYS A 289 13.90 -4.49 -14.60
C LYS A 289 15.28 -4.59 -13.95
N SER A 290 15.79 -3.48 -13.42
CA SER A 290 17.08 -3.43 -12.72
C SER A 290 17.14 -4.23 -11.41
N ARG A 291 16.03 -4.84 -10.99
CA ARG A 291 15.92 -5.67 -9.78
C ARG A 291 15.70 -7.14 -10.08
N ILE A 292 15.77 -7.53 -11.34
CA ILE A 292 15.63 -8.93 -11.76
C ILE A 292 17.02 -9.54 -11.89
N PHE A 293 17.21 -10.66 -11.21
CA PHE A 293 18.44 -11.43 -11.21
C PHE A 293 18.10 -12.88 -11.55
N MET A 294 18.90 -13.50 -12.40
CA MET A 294 18.68 -14.88 -12.84
C MET A 294 19.95 -15.69 -12.56
N TYR A 295 19.77 -16.86 -11.98
CA TYR A 295 20.85 -17.75 -11.56
C TYR A 295 20.61 -19.15 -12.11
N LYS A 296 21.69 -19.81 -12.50
CA LYS A 296 21.62 -21.21 -12.93
C LYS A 296 21.67 -22.17 -11.77
N THR A 297 22.37 -21.80 -10.70
CA THR A 297 22.56 -22.66 -9.53
C THR A 297 22.38 -21.89 -8.23
N VAL A 298 22.15 -22.63 -7.14
CA VAL A 298 22.00 -22.08 -5.80
C VAL A 298 23.29 -21.43 -5.30
N GLU A 299 24.45 -21.92 -5.73
CA GLU A 299 25.75 -21.34 -5.38
C GLU A 299 25.94 -19.93 -5.96
N GLU A 300 25.42 -19.67 -7.17
CA GLU A 300 25.44 -18.32 -7.76
C GLU A 300 24.50 -17.38 -6.99
N LEU A 301 23.35 -17.87 -6.53
CA LEU A 301 22.43 -17.11 -5.69
C LEU A 301 23.08 -16.68 -4.37
N HIS A 302 23.84 -17.58 -3.73
CA HIS A 302 24.52 -17.32 -2.46
C HIS A 302 25.52 -16.16 -2.51
N GLN A 303 25.91 -15.71 -3.70
CA GLN A 303 26.76 -14.53 -3.87
C GLN A 303 26.00 -13.22 -3.62
N ASN A 304 24.67 -13.24 -3.70
CA ASN A 304 23.81 -12.07 -3.59
C ASN A 304 22.77 -12.15 -2.45
N VAL A 305 22.44 -13.36 -2.00
CA VAL A 305 21.49 -13.62 -0.91
C VAL A 305 22.16 -14.42 0.19
N ASP A 306 22.01 -13.99 1.43
CA ASP A 306 22.54 -14.72 2.59
C ASP A 306 21.87 -16.10 2.70
N LYS A 307 22.69 -17.14 2.86
CA LYS A 307 22.22 -18.52 3.05
C LYS A 307 21.27 -18.65 4.23
N LYS A 308 21.49 -17.89 5.30
CA LYS A 308 20.62 -17.89 6.48
C LYS A 308 19.20 -17.45 6.17
N ALA A 309 19.01 -16.63 5.12
CA ALA A 309 17.70 -16.20 4.66
C ALA A 309 16.93 -17.30 3.91
N LEU A 310 17.58 -18.42 3.57
CA LEU A 310 17.04 -19.48 2.72
C LEU A 310 16.61 -20.71 3.55
N PRO A 311 15.78 -21.60 2.99
CA PRO A 311 15.52 -22.90 3.58
C PRO A 311 16.75 -23.80 3.55
N LYS A 312 16.76 -24.84 4.39
CA LYS A 312 17.83 -25.85 4.48
C LYS A 312 18.13 -26.51 3.13
N GLU A 313 17.11 -26.75 2.33
CA GLU A 313 17.16 -27.33 0.99
C GLU A 313 17.95 -26.44 0.01
N TYR A 314 18.09 -25.15 0.31
CA TYR A 314 18.83 -24.16 -0.46
C TYR A 314 20.07 -23.66 0.29
N GLY A 315 20.52 -24.37 1.32
CA GLY A 315 21.77 -24.10 2.05
C GLY A 315 21.62 -23.28 3.33
N GLY A 316 20.40 -22.98 3.77
CA GLY A 316 20.13 -22.37 5.07
C GLY A 316 20.07 -23.37 6.22
N GLU A 317 19.49 -22.95 7.35
CA GLU A 317 19.51 -23.73 8.60
C GLU A 317 18.16 -24.39 8.89
N VAL A 318 17.05 -23.69 8.66
CA VAL A 318 15.69 -24.13 8.97
C VAL A 318 15.05 -24.82 7.77
N SER A 319 14.35 -25.94 7.98
CA SER A 319 13.72 -26.69 6.89
C SER A 319 12.57 -25.93 6.23
N TYR A 320 12.35 -26.14 4.94
CA TYR A 320 11.23 -25.51 4.23
C TYR A 320 9.87 -25.87 4.85
N GLN A 321 9.69 -27.13 5.26
CA GLN A 321 8.46 -27.60 5.89
C GLN A 321 8.17 -26.85 7.21
N GLU A 322 9.18 -26.63 8.04
CA GLU A 322 9.01 -25.89 9.30
C GLU A 322 8.60 -24.44 9.04
N MET A 323 9.19 -23.78 8.04
CA MET A 323 8.80 -22.44 7.64
C MET A 323 7.35 -22.39 7.13
N LEU A 324 6.94 -23.40 6.36
CA LEU A 324 5.57 -23.55 5.87
C LEU A 324 4.57 -23.72 7.03
N ASP A 325 4.87 -24.56 8.02
CA ASP A 325 3.99 -24.78 9.17
C ASP A 325 3.80 -23.50 10.00
N GLN A 326 4.88 -22.74 10.24
CA GLN A 326 4.82 -21.44 10.90
C GLN A 326 4.02 -20.42 10.06
N PHE A 327 4.21 -20.42 8.74
CA PHE A 327 3.46 -19.55 7.86
C PHE A 327 1.96 -19.84 7.88
N LYS A 328 1.55 -21.11 7.90
CA LYS A 328 0.15 -21.51 8.04
C LYS A 328 -0.46 -21.03 9.35
N ALA A 329 0.29 -21.12 10.46
CA ALA A 329 -0.16 -20.56 11.74
C ALA A 329 -0.36 -19.04 11.66
N PHE A 330 0.61 -18.32 11.07
CA PHE A 330 0.52 -16.88 10.83
C PHE A 330 -0.71 -16.49 9.97
N LEU A 331 -0.99 -17.24 8.89
CA LEU A 331 -2.18 -16.98 8.07
C LEU A 331 -3.48 -17.12 8.86
N LYS A 332 -3.58 -18.13 9.74
CA LYS A 332 -4.75 -18.29 10.61
C LYS A 332 -4.95 -17.09 11.54
N GLU A 333 -3.87 -16.54 12.09
CA GLU A 333 -3.92 -15.33 12.91
C GLU A 333 -4.37 -14.09 12.12
N LYS A 334 -4.01 -14.00 10.83
CA LYS A 334 -4.35 -12.88 9.96
C LYS A 334 -5.71 -12.98 9.28
N ARG A 335 -6.32 -14.18 9.28
CA ARG A 335 -7.55 -14.50 8.53
C ARG A 335 -8.65 -13.44 8.64
N GLU A 336 -9.08 -13.12 9.85
CA GLU A 336 -10.21 -12.19 10.07
C GLU A 336 -9.89 -10.78 9.53
N ALA A 337 -8.66 -10.31 9.71
CA ALA A 337 -8.24 -9.01 9.21
C ALA A 337 -8.19 -8.96 7.68
N ILE A 338 -7.83 -10.08 7.03
CA ILE A 338 -7.79 -10.19 5.56
C ILE A 338 -9.21 -10.26 4.99
N LEU A 339 -10.10 -11.05 5.59
CA LEU A 339 -11.50 -11.14 5.17
C LEU A 339 -12.23 -9.79 5.32
N ALA A 340 -11.92 -9.03 6.37
CA ALA A 340 -12.46 -7.68 6.58
C ALA A 340 -12.07 -6.67 5.49
N LEU A 341 -11.08 -6.97 4.64
CA LEU A 341 -10.73 -6.10 3.51
C LEU A 341 -11.84 -6.03 2.45
N ASP A 342 -12.72 -7.04 2.39
CA ASP A 342 -13.87 -7.06 1.48
C ASP A 342 -14.99 -6.09 1.92
N ASP A 343 -14.91 -5.53 3.12
CA ASP A 343 -15.82 -4.47 3.59
C ASP A 343 -15.46 -3.08 3.03
N MET A 344 -14.30 -2.92 2.41
CA MET A 344 -13.98 -1.67 1.73
C MET A 344 -14.79 -1.57 0.43
N TYR A 345 -15.23 -0.35 0.11
CA TYR A 345 -16.07 -0.11 -1.05
C TYR A 345 -15.85 1.29 -1.64
N ILE A 346 -15.63 1.31 -2.95
CA ILE A 346 -15.59 2.51 -3.78
C ILE A 346 -16.66 2.39 -4.88
N GLU A 347 -17.44 3.43 -5.10
CA GLU A 347 -18.37 3.47 -6.22
C GLU A 347 -17.60 3.62 -7.53
N ILE A 348 -17.77 2.66 -8.44
CA ILE A 348 -17.12 2.66 -9.76
C ILE A 348 -18.15 3.15 -10.77
N ASP A 349 -18.00 4.40 -11.20
CA ASP A 349 -18.75 4.94 -12.33
C ASP A 349 -17.83 4.97 -13.56
N GLU A 350 -18.04 4.05 -14.50
CA GLU A 350 -17.26 3.95 -15.73
C GLU A 350 -17.28 5.25 -16.57
N LYS A 351 -18.31 6.09 -16.42
CA LYS A 351 -18.45 7.35 -17.16
C LYS A 351 -17.82 8.55 -16.44
N ASN A 352 -17.76 8.50 -15.11
CA ASN A 352 -17.33 9.64 -14.28
C ASN A 352 -16.09 9.36 -13.41
N CYS A 353 -15.49 8.17 -13.51
CA CYS A 353 -14.22 7.85 -12.87
C CYS A 353 -13.12 7.75 -13.95
N PRO A 354 -12.36 8.84 -14.19
CA PRO A 354 -11.24 8.83 -15.14
C PRO A 354 -10.26 7.69 -14.86
N LEU A 355 -10.06 7.35 -13.58
CA LEU A 355 -9.19 6.26 -13.15
C LEU A 355 -9.62 4.90 -13.72
N VAL A 356 -10.92 4.66 -13.92
CA VAL A 356 -11.43 3.41 -14.52
C VAL A 356 -11.13 3.37 -16.01
N SER A 357 -11.30 4.49 -16.72
CA SER A 357 -10.92 4.58 -18.14
C SER A 357 -9.42 4.43 -18.32
N GLU A 358 -8.62 5.13 -17.52
CA GLU A 358 -7.16 5.00 -17.49
C GLU A 358 -6.75 3.57 -17.16
N MET A 359 -7.34 2.97 -16.12
CA MET A 359 -7.06 1.58 -15.77
C MET A 359 -7.55 0.61 -16.85
N ASN A 360 -8.66 0.85 -17.54
CA ASN A 360 -9.15 -0.02 -18.61
C ASN A 360 -8.31 0.10 -19.89
N GLU A 361 -7.90 1.31 -20.26
CA GLU A 361 -6.96 1.58 -21.35
C GLU A 361 -5.58 1.00 -21.04
N GLU A 362 -5.11 1.19 -19.81
CA GLU A 362 -3.92 0.54 -19.30
C GLU A 362 -4.14 -0.97 -19.41
N LEU A 363 -5.02 -1.60 -18.63
CA LEU A 363 -5.31 -3.05 -18.58
C LEU A 363 -5.76 -3.68 -19.92
N GLY A 364 -5.91 -2.91 -20.99
CA GLY A 364 -6.20 -3.42 -22.34
C GLY A 364 -7.62 -3.94 -22.49
N MET A 365 -8.53 -3.47 -21.63
CA MET A 365 -9.97 -3.79 -21.63
C MET A 365 -10.74 -2.99 -22.70
N GLY A 366 -10.11 -1.99 -23.32
CA GLY A 366 -10.66 -1.25 -24.45
C GLY A 366 -10.46 -2.02 -25.75
N ILE A 367 -11.41 -2.91 -26.10
CA ILE A 367 -11.96 -3.25 -27.43
C ILE A 367 -12.79 -4.54 -27.22
N GLU A 368 -14.03 -4.38 -26.75
CA GLU A 368 -15.09 -5.34 -27.08
C GLU A 368 -15.88 -4.75 -28.25
N GLY A 369 -15.92 -5.51 -29.35
CA GLY A 369 -16.17 -4.99 -30.69
C GLY A 369 -17.56 -4.42 -30.93
N SER A 370 -17.62 -3.15 -31.31
CA SER A 370 -18.72 -2.65 -32.14
C SER A 370 -18.50 -3.10 -33.58
N PHE A 371 -18.90 -4.34 -33.90
CA PHE A 371 -19.07 -4.76 -35.29
C PHE A 371 -20.25 -3.99 -35.88
N LYS A 372 -19.97 -2.87 -36.54
CA LYS A 372 -20.93 -2.29 -37.49
C LYS A 372 -21.08 -3.28 -38.64
N LYS A 373 -22.27 -3.88 -38.76
CA LYS A 373 -22.70 -4.62 -39.96
C LYS A 373 -22.47 -3.72 -41.17
N LEU A 374 -21.53 -4.12 -42.04
CA LEU A 374 -21.45 -3.64 -43.41
C LEU A 374 -22.67 -4.19 -44.15
N THR A 375 -23.64 -3.33 -44.44
CA THR A 375 -24.61 -3.58 -45.51
C THR A 375 -23.86 -3.39 -46.83
N VAL A 376 -23.76 -4.48 -47.59
CA VAL A 376 -23.29 -4.47 -48.97
C VAL A 376 -24.53 -4.26 -49.83
N ASP A 377 -24.56 -3.15 -50.56
CA ASP A 377 -25.51 -2.90 -51.64
C ASP A 377 -24.94 -3.42 -52.98
#